data_AF-A0A6I9HWL4-F1
#
_entry.id   AF-A0A6I9HWL4-F1
#
_cell.length_a   1.000
_cell.length_b   1.000
_cell.length_c   1.000
_cell.angle_alpha   90.00
_cell.angle_beta   90.00
_cell.angle_gamma   90.00
#
_symmetry.space_group_name_H-M   'P 1'
#
loop_
_entity.id
_entity.type
_entity.pdbx_description
1 polymer ?
#
loop_
_entity_poly.entity_id
_entity_poly.type
_entity_poly.pdbx_seq_one_letter_code
_entity_poly.pdbx_strand_id
1 'polypeptide(L)'
;AAELRAYLKSKGAEISEENAEGGLHVDLAQIIEVCDVCLKEDDKDVESVMNSVVSLLLILEPDKQEALIENLCEKLVKFREGERPSLRLQLLSNLFHGMDKNTPVRYTVYCSLLKVASSCGAIQYIPTELDQ
;
A
#
# COMPACT_ATOMS: atom_id res chain seq x y z
N ALA A 1 -14.33 -3.31 2.61
CA ALA A 1 -13.74 -2.70 3.81
C ALA A 1 -13.89 -3.62 5.02
N ALA A 2 -15.11 -3.95 5.47
CA ALA A 2 -15.38 -4.86 6.60
C ALA A 2 -14.49 -6.12 6.67
N GLU A 3 -14.35 -6.89 5.59
CA GLU A 3 -13.50 -8.10 5.58
C GLU A 3 -12.03 -7.79 5.87
N LEU A 4 -11.48 -6.71 5.30
CA LEU A 4 -10.11 -6.27 5.56
C LEU A 4 -9.94 -5.86 7.03
N ARG A 5 -10.96 -5.20 7.60
CA ARG A 5 -10.95 -4.76 9.00
C ARG A 5 -10.99 -5.96 9.96
N ALA A 6 -11.84 -6.94 9.68
CA ALA A 6 -11.92 -8.19 10.44
C ALA A 6 -10.60 -8.96 10.38
N TYR A 7 -9.99 -9.06 9.19
CA TYR A 7 -8.67 -9.68 9.02
C TYR A 7 -7.61 -8.94 9.84
N LEU A 8 -7.48 -7.62 9.69
CA LEU A 8 -6.51 -6.81 10.43
C LEU A 8 -6.66 -6.96 11.95
N LYS A 9 -7.90 -6.97 12.45
CA LYS A 9 -8.18 -7.16 13.86
C LYS A 9 -7.81 -8.56 14.35
N SER A 10 -8.03 -9.60 13.53
CA SER A 10 -7.57 -10.97 13.83
C SER A 10 -6.04 -11.07 13.95
N LYS A 11 -5.31 -10.14 13.30
CA LYS A 11 -3.85 -9.96 13.36
C LYS A 11 -3.38 -9.02 14.48
N GLY A 12 -4.29 -8.60 15.36
CA GLY A 12 -3.97 -7.75 16.50
C GLY A 12 -3.95 -6.24 16.20
N ALA A 13 -4.46 -5.79 15.04
CA ALA A 13 -4.66 -4.37 14.81
C ALA A 13 -5.77 -3.81 15.72
N GLU A 14 -5.54 -2.62 16.27
CA GLU A 14 -6.56 -1.84 16.97
C GLU A 14 -7.46 -1.13 15.94
N ILE A 15 -8.43 -1.85 15.38
CA ILE A 15 -9.40 -1.32 14.42
C ILE A 15 -10.81 -1.88 14.69
N SER A 16 -11.84 -1.07 14.43
CA SER A 16 -13.24 -1.54 14.45
C SER A 16 -13.52 -2.45 13.25
N GLU A 17 -14.28 -3.53 13.46
CA GLU A 17 -14.77 -4.41 12.38
C GLU A 17 -15.87 -3.75 11.54
N GLU A 18 -16.56 -2.77 12.12
CA GLU A 18 -17.60 -2.00 11.44
C GLU A 18 -16.97 -0.97 10.50
N ASN A 19 -17.66 -0.72 9.37
CA ASN A 19 -17.25 0.33 8.44
C ASN A 19 -17.35 1.70 9.12
N ALA A 20 -16.48 2.62 8.71
CA ALA A 20 -16.52 4.00 9.17
C ALA A 20 -17.74 4.75 8.60
N GLU A 21 -18.33 5.62 9.41
CA GLU A 21 -19.46 6.46 8.99
C GLU A 21 -19.10 7.45 7.85
N GLY A 22 -17.80 7.73 7.67
CA GLY A 22 -17.29 8.60 6.61
C GLY A 22 -17.15 7.94 5.23
N GLY A 23 -17.52 6.66 5.08
CA GLY A 23 -17.43 5.92 3.82
C GLY A 23 -16.02 5.43 3.48
N LEU A 24 -15.85 4.96 2.23
CA LEU A 24 -14.70 4.13 1.84
C LEU A 24 -13.32 4.79 2.04
N HIS A 25 -13.20 6.10 1.82
CA HIS A 25 -11.93 6.81 2.00
C HIS A 25 -11.49 6.84 3.47
N VAL A 26 -12.43 7.03 4.41
CA VAL A 26 -12.15 6.96 5.86
C VAL A 26 -11.85 5.53 6.27
N ASP A 27 -12.57 4.56 5.69
CA ASP A 27 -12.26 3.14 5.90
C ASP A 27 -10.82 2.82 5.52
N LEU A 28 -10.41 3.23 4.31
CA LEU A 28 -9.06 2.98 3.81
C LEU A 28 -7.99 3.72 4.60
N ALA A 29 -8.26 4.96 5.04
CA ALA A 29 -7.35 5.69 5.92
C ALA A 29 -7.04 4.92 7.21
N GLN A 30 -8.08 4.40 7.86
CA GLN A 30 -7.93 3.63 9.10
C GLN A 30 -7.27 2.27 8.85
N ILE A 31 -7.59 1.60 7.74
CA ILE A 31 -6.96 0.34 7.34
C ILE A 31 -5.46 0.54 7.07
N ILE A 32 -5.06 1.59 6.34
CA ILE A 32 -3.67 1.92 6.07
C ILE A 32 -2.93 2.26 7.36
N GLU A 33 -3.59 2.88 8.33
CA GLU A 33 -2.95 3.25 9.59
C GLU A 33 -2.45 2.03 10.38
N VAL A 34 -3.11 0.89 10.25
CA VAL A 34 -2.80 -0.33 11.00
C VAL A 34 -2.28 -1.48 10.14
N CYS A 35 -2.11 -1.29 8.82
CA CYS A 35 -1.77 -2.39 7.91
C CYS A 35 -0.37 -2.98 8.13
N ASP A 36 0.49 -2.27 8.86
CA ASP A 36 1.81 -2.74 9.25
C ASP A 36 1.78 -3.98 10.15
N VAL A 37 0.67 -4.28 10.83
CA VAL A 37 0.53 -5.58 11.54
C VAL A 37 0.57 -6.76 10.58
N CYS A 38 0.03 -6.61 9.36
CA CYS A 38 0.04 -7.67 8.35
C CYS A 38 1.45 -7.94 7.80
N LEU A 39 2.32 -6.93 7.81
CA LEU A 39 3.67 -7.08 7.29
C LEU A 39 4.59 -7.84 8.26
N LYS A 40 4.19 -8.00 9.53
CA LYS A 40 4.96 -8.68 10.59
C LYS A 40 4.82 -10.20 10.57
N GLU A 41 3.72 -10.73 10.06
CA GLU A 41 3.45 -12.17 10.07
C GLU A 41 3.76 -12.85 8.73
N ASP A 42 4.19 -14.12 8.79
CA ASP A 42 4.26 -14.99 7.62
C ASP A 42 2.93 -15.67 7.34
N ASP A 43 2.00 -14.85 6.84
CA ASP A 43 0.68 -15.28 6.43
C ASP A 43 0.53 -15.16 4.90
N LYS A 44 -0.05 -16.21 4.32
CA LYS A 44 -0.32 -16.38 2.89
C LYS A 44 -1.41 -15.44 2.40
N ASP A 45 -2.29 -14.99 3.29
CA ASP A 45 -3.40 -14.09 2.98
C ASP A 45 -2.98 -12.61 3.01
N VAL A 46 -1.79 -12.28 3.53
CA VAL A 46 -1.30 -10.89 3.58
C VAL A 46 -1.21 -10.29 2.18
N GLU A 47 -0.72 -11.05 1.20
CA GLU A 47 -0.57 -10.55 -0.17
C GLU A 47 -1.94 -10.21 -0.80
N SER A 48 -2.94 -11.08 -0.64
CA SER A 48 -4.28 -10.86 -1.20
C SER A 48 -4.99 -9.68 -0.52
N VAL A 49 -4.84 -9.54 0.79
CA VAL A 49 -5.38 -8.42 1.58
C VAL A 49 -4.74 -7.10 1.15
N MET A 50 -3.41 -7.04 1.05
CA MET A 50 -2.71 -5.81 0.66
C MET A 50 -2.98 -5.43 -0.80
N ASN A 51 -3.11 -6.41 -1.71
CA ASN A 51 -3.54 -6.16 -3.08
C ASN A 51 -4.98 -5.64 -3.16
N SER A 52 -5.86 -6.09 -2.26
CA SER A 52 -7.22 -5.54 -2.14
C SER A 52 -7.19 -4.08 -1.68
N VAL A 53 -6.31 -3.71 -0.72
CA VAL A 53 -6.12 -2.31 -0.31
C VAL A 53 -5.66 -1.45 -1.49
N VAL A 54 -4.65 -1.90 -2.24
CA VAL A 54 -4.17 -1.20 -3.45
C VAL A 54 -5.30 -1.04 -4.48
N SER A 55 -6.07 -2.10 -4.73
CA SER A 55 -7.18 -2.06 -5.70
C SER A 55 -8.27 -1.08 -5.28
N LEU A 56 -8.59 -1.03 -3.99
CA LEU A 56 -9.56 -0.08 -3.43
C LEU A 56 -9.06 1.36 -3.48
N LEU A 57 -7.76 1.60 -3.33
CA LEU A 57 -7.16 2.92 -3.51
C LEU A 57 -7.25 3.41 -4.96
N LEU A 58 -7.13 2.51 -5.94
CA LEU A 58 -7.18 2.87 -7.37
C LEU A 58 -8.58 3.29 -7.85
N ILE A 59 -9.64 2.90 -7.14
CA ILE A 59 -11.03 3.28 -7.49
C ILE A 59 -11.53 4.53 -6.75
N LEU A 60 -10.73 5.09 -5.84
CA LEU A 60 -11.10 6.33 -5.15
C LEU A 60 -11.09 7.53 -6.09
N GLU A 61 -11.87 8.54 -5.73
CA GLU A 61 -11.81 9.84 -6.39
C GLU A 61 -10.40 10.46 -6.20
N PRO A 62 -9.83 11.10 -7.25
CA PRO A 62 -8.44 11.60 -7.21
C PRO A 62 -8.11 12.53 -6.03
N ASP A 63 -9.07 13.34 -5.59
CA ASP A 63 -8.95 14.28 -4.47
C ASP A 63 -8.73 13.59 -3.12
N LYS A 64 -9.29 12.39 -2.94
CA LYS A 64 -9.16 11.57 -1.73
C LYS A 64 -8.04 10.54 -1.82
N GLN A 65 -7.57 10.27 -3.04
CA GLN A 65 -6.61 9.23 -3.34
C GLN A 65 -5.18 9.64 -2.95
N GLU A 66 -4.78 10.88 -3.24
CA GLU A 66 -3.39 11.35 -3.12
C GLU A 66 -2.84 11.17 -1.69
N ALA A 67 -3.50 11.75 -0.69
CA ALA A 67 -3.04 11.66 0.71
C ALA A 67 -2.95 10.22 1.24
N LEU A 68 -3.84 9.33 0.81
CA LEU A 68 -3.84 7.93 1.22
C LEU A 68 -2.70 7.14 0.59
N ILE A 69 -2.41 7.40 -0.69
CA ILE A 69 -1.27 6.80 -1.38
C ILE A 69 0.04 7.27 -0.75
N GLU A 70 0.16 8.55 -0.41
CA GLU A 70 1.35 9.07 0.26
C GLU A 70 1.59 8.40 1.62
N ASN A 71 0.56 8.26 2.44
CA ASN A 71 0.65 7.58 3.74
C ASN A 71 1.06 6.11 3.57
N LEU A 72 0.43 5.39 2.64
CA LEU A 72 0.79 4.00 2.36
C LEU A 72 2.25 3.88 1.89
N CYS A 73 2.70 4.75 0.98
CA CYS A 73 4.07 4.80 0.51
C CYS A 73 5.06 5.03 1.66
N GLU A 74 4.77 5.99 2.53
CA GLU A 74 5.60 6.30 3.69
C GLU A 74 5.73 5.10 4.63
N LYS A 75 4.62 4.41 4.92
CA LYS A 75 4.62 3.19 5.75
C LYS A 75 5.45 2.08 5.10
N LEU A 76 5.27 1.81 3.81
CA LEU A 76 6.02 0.77 3.09
C LEU A 76 7.53 1.07 3.05
N VAL A 77 7.93 2.34 2.93
CA VAL A 77 9.33 2.76 2.97
C VAL A 77 9.92 2.65 4.39
N LYS A 78 9.16 3.01 5.42
CA LYS A 78 9.61 2.98 6.82
C LYS A 78 9.64 1.59 7.44
N PHE A 79 8.81 0.67 6.95
CA PHE A 79 8.73 -0.68 7.50
C PHE A 79 10.06 -1.43 7.35
N ARG A 80 10.61 -1.97 8.45
CA ARG A 80 11.92 -2.65 8.49
C ARG A 80 11.96 -3.98 9.26
N GLU A 81 10.88 -4.41 9.90
CA GLU A 81 10.92 -5.56 10.81
C GLU A 81 10.36 -6.84 10.15
N GLY A 82 11.16 -7.91 10.08
CA GLY A 82 10.78 -9.18 9.40
C GLY A 82 10.75 -9.10 7.86
N GLU A 83 11.55 -8.20 7.28
CA GLU A 83 11.33 -7.63 5.95
C GLU A 83 10.84 -8.59 4.86
N ARG A 84 9.75 -8.18 4.20
CA ARG A 84 9.23 -8.73 2.94
C ARG A 84 9.45 -7.74 1.79
N PRO A 85 10.69 -7.53 1.29
CA PRO A 85 10.94 -6.57 0.22
C PRO A 85 10.11 -6.85 -1.04
N SER A 86 9.96 -8.12 -1.40
CA SER A 86 9.20 -8.53 -2.59
C SER A 86 7.74 -8.05 -2.53
N LEU A 87 7.07 -8.23 -1.39
CA LEU A 87 5.69 -7.77 -1.20
C LEU A 87 5.60 -6.24 -1.29
N ARG A 88 6.49 -5.51 -0.60
CA ARG A 88 6.49 -4.03 -0.65
C ARG A 88 6.72 -3.50 -2.06
N LEU A 89 7.67 -4.08 -2.78
CA LEU A 89 7.95 -3.72 -4.18
C LEU A 89 6.77 -4.05 -5.08
N GLN A 90 6.13 -5.21 -4.90
CA GLN A 90 4.95 -5.59 -5.67
C GLN A 90 3.79 -4.63 -5.43
N LEU A 91 3.50 -4.25 -4.19
CA LEU A 91 2.43 -3.29 -3.88
C LEU A 91 2.68 -1.91 -4.50
N LEU A 92 3.90 -1.39 -4.37
CA LEU A 92 4.29 -0.11 -4.98
C LEU A 92 4.28 -0.18 -6.51
N SER A 93 4.70 -1.31 -7.09
CA SER A 93 4.62 -1.54 -8.53
C SER A 93 3.17 -1.58 -9.02
N ASN A 94 2.29 -2.29 -8.32
CA ASN A 94 0.87 -2.37 -8.66
C ASN A 94 0.20 -0.99 -8.61
N LEU A 95 0.52 -0.17 -7.60
CA LEU A 95 0.09 1.22 -7.55
C LEU A 95 0.61 2.03 -8.74
N PHE A 96 1.91 1.98 -9.01
CA PHE A 96 2.53 2.78 -10.08
C PHE A 96 1.96 2.47 -11.48
N HIS A 97 1.69 1.20 -11.76
CA HIS A 97 1.11 0.76 -13.04
C HIS A 97 -0.40 0.93 -13.12
N GLY A 98 -1.10 0.91 -11.97
CA GLY A 98 -2.55 1.09 -11.90
C GLY A 98 -3.00 2.56 -11.99
N MET A 99 -2.09 3.51 -11.80
CA MET A 99 -2.39 4.95 -11.81
C MET A 99 -2.29 5.57 -13.20
N ASP A 100 -3.06 6.64 -13.44
CA ASP A 100 -2.97 7.43 -14.67
C ASP A 100 -1.59 8.10 -14.79
N LYS A 101 -1.09 8.18 -16.02
CA LYS A 101 0.26 8.71 -16.28
C LYS A 101 0.40 10.19 -15.92
N ASN A 102 -0.70 10.95 -15.87
CA ASN A 102 -0.74 12.37 -15.60
C ASN A 102 -1.00 12.71 -14.12
N THR A 103 -1.18 11.72 -13.25
CA THR A 103 -1.43 11.97 -11.82
C THR A 103 -0.12 12.31 -11.10
N PRO A 104 0.00 13.48 -10.43
CA PRO A 104 1.22 13.87 -9.73
C PRO A 104 1.70 12.86 -8.69
N VAL A 105 0.77 12.25 -7.92
CA VAL A 105 1.10 11.26 -6.88
C VAL A 105 1.76 9.99 -7.43
N ARG A 106 1.68 9.72 -8.74
CA ARG A 106 2.43 8.64 -9.40
C ARG A 106 3.95 8.83 -9.25
N TYR A 107 4.42 10.08 -9.21
CA TYR A 107 5.81 10.41 -8.92
C TYR A 107 6.20 10.01 -7.49
N THR A 108 5.32 10.25 -6.52
CA THR A 108 5.53 9.85 -5.11
C THR A 108 5.65 8.33 -4.98
N VAL A 109 4.81 7.58 -5.70
CA VAL A 109 4.89 6.11 -5.73
C VAL A 109 6.22 5.65 -6.35
N TYR A 110 6.64 6.23 -7.48
CA TYR A 110 7.91 5.88 -8.12
C TYR A 110 9.12 6.16 -7.23
N CYS A 111 9.15 7.32 -6.56
CA CYS A 111 10.19 7.65 -5.59
C CYS A 111 10.23 6.65 -4.43
N SER A 112 9.06 6.20 -3.97
CA SER A 112 8.96 5.23 -2.89
C SER A 112 9.41 3.84 -3.32
N LEU A 113 9.11 3.45 -4.56
CA LEU A 113 9.58 2.21 -5.18
C LEU A 113 11.13 2.19 -5.24
N LEU A 114 11.76 3.29 -5.66
CA LEU A 114 13.21 3.44 -5.66
C LEU A 114 13.81 3.33 -4.24
N LYS A 115 13.20 3.98 -3.25
CA LYS A 115 13.66 3.92 -1.85
C LYS A 115 13.63 2.50 -1.30
N VAL A 116 12.54 1.76 -1.52
CA VAL A 116 12.42 0.36 -1.09
C VAL A 116 13.40 -0.54 -1.85
N ALA A 117 13.50 -0.38 -3.17
CA ALA A 117 14.42 -1.17 -3.99
C ALA A 117 15.88 -0.94 -3.59
N SER A 118 16.22 0.30 -3.22
CA SER A 118 17.54 0.64 -2.71
C SER A 118 17.84 0.02 -1.36
N SER A 119 16.85 -0.08 -0.46
CA SER A 119 17.09 -0.67 0.86
C SER A 119 17.26 -2.19 0.81
N CYS A 120 16.73 -2.86 -0.22
CA CYS A 120 16.80 -4.32 -0.36
C CYS A 120 17.74 -4.83 -1.48
N GLY A 121 18.53 -3.95 -2.10
CA GLY A 121 19.45 -4.31 -3.19
C GLY A 121 18.76 -4.74 -4.49
N ALA A 122 17.47 -4.44 -4.65
CA ALA A 122 16.66 -4.79 -5.82
C ALA A 122 16.60 -3.66 -6.87
N ILE A 123 17.43 -2.62 -6.77
CA ILE A 123 17.43 -1.46 -7.68
C ILE A 123 17.48 -1.88 -9.15
N GLN A 124 18.24 -2.94 -9.47
CA GLN A 124 18.40 -3.46 -10.82
C GLN A 124 17.09 -3.91 -11.50
N TYR A 125 16.03 -4.17 -10.71
CA TYR A 125 14.72 -4.58 -11.21
C TYR A 125 13.76 -3.41 -11.42
N ILE A 126 14.15 -2.19 -11.03
CA ILE A 126 13.31 -1.02 -11.26
C ILE A 126 13.40 -0.62 -12.74
N PRO A 127 12.27 -0.44 -13.43
CA PRO A 127 12.25 0.09 -14.78
C PRO A 127 12.95 1.45 -14.79
N THR A 128 14.12 1.48 -15.43
CA THR A 128 14.89 2.70 -15.73
C THR A 128 14.71 3.12 -17.18
N GLU A 129 14.06 2.27 -17.97
CA GLU A 129 13.74 2.57 -19.35
C GLU A 129 12.64 3.65 -19.37
N LEU A 130 13.01 4.79 -19.92
CA LEU A 130 12.05 5.75 -20.44
C LEU A 130 11.48 5.09 -21.70
N ASP A 131 10.32 4.46 -21.60
CA ASP A 131 9.55 4.12 -22.81
C ASP A 131 9.42 5.41 -23.65
N GLN A 132 9.88 5.32 -24.90
CA GLN A 132 9.86 6.38 -25.92
C GLN A 132 8.44 6.93 -26.17
#